data_AF-A0A9P8L3Q1-F1
#
_entry.id   AF-A0A9P8L3Q1-F1
#
_cell.length_a   1.000
_cell.length_b   1.000
_cell.length_c   1.000
_cell.angle_alpha   90.00
_cell.angle_beta   90.00
_cell.angle_gamma   90.00
#
_symmetry.space_group_name_H-M   'P 1'
#
loop_
_entity.id
_entity.type
_entity.pdbx_description
1 polymer ?
#
loop_
_entity_poly.entity_id
_entity_poly.type
_entity_poly.pdbx_seq_one_letter_code
_entity_poly.pdbx_strand_id
1 'polypeptide(L)'
;MSYSNRPLGSQLRNPSMSGSSSSTGQSPALVARINEKKIELENLKQLRDLSAGLAGQMQMLEEKLATLADGTEAKLPKPQDPDDEHEEAKKESEVPLPQTLVRIPAQQQPLQPQDGSDAHEE
;
A
#
# COMPACT_ATOMS: atom_id res chain seq x y z
N MET A 1 8.34 -25.76 7.79
CA MET A 1 9.18 -24.89 8.66
C MET A 1 10.35 -25.74 9.12
N SER A 2 11.56 -25.46 8.65
CA SER A 2 12.76 -26.26 8.90
C SER A 2 13.49 -25.70 10.12
N TYR A 3 13.48 -26.43 11.23
CA TYR A 3 14.20 -26.07 12.45
C TYR A 3 15.69 -26.26 12.20
N SER A 4 16.49 -25.21 12.39
CA SER A 4 17.95 -25.30 12.31
C SER A 4 18.45 -26.36 13.30
N ASN A 5 19.09 -27.41 12.77
CA ASN A 5 19.83 -28.39 13.55
C ASN A 5 20.89 -27.66 14.37
N ARG A 6 20.57 -27.42 15.64
CA ARG A 6 21.55 -27.08 16.67
C ARG A 6 22.57 -28.22 16.67
N PRO A 7 23.89 -27.98 16.54
CA PRO A 7 24.84 -29.02 16.88
C PRO A 7 24.65 -29.26 18.38
N LEU A 8 23.96 -30.35 18.71
CA LEU A 8 23.93 -30.91 20.04
C LEU A 8 25.38 -31.24 20.37
N GLY A 9 26.05 -30.31 21.04
CA GLY A 9 27.32 -30.59 21.68
C GLY A 9 27.09 -31.80 22.57
N SER A 10 27.76 -32.90 22.23
CA SER A 10 27.81 -34.13 23.00
C SER A 10 28.25 -33.77 24.43
N GLN A 11 27.30 -33.57 25.34
CA GLN A 11 27.56 -33.52 26.77
C GLN A 11 27.75 -34.96 27.26
N LEU A 12 28.89 -35.54 26.92
CA LEU A 12 29.45 -36.63 27.70
C LEU A 12 30.08 -36.00 28.94
N ARG A 13 29.49 -36.34 30.10
CA ARG A 13 29.85 -35.85 31.43
C ARG A 13 31.37 -35.92 31.64
N ASN A 14 31.98 -34.76 31.86
CA ASN A 14 33.37 -34.66 32.29
C ASN A 14 33.47 -35.05 33.79
N PRO A 15 34.32 -36.00 34.20
CA PRO A 15 34.56 -36.28 35.62
C PRO A 15 35.48 -35.22 36.21
N SER A 16 35.18 -34.83 37.45
CA SER A 16 35.86 -33.82 38.25
C SER A 16 37.37 -34.06 38.36
N MET A 17 38.19 -33.16 37.78
CA MET A 17 39.63 -33.08 38.05
C MET A 17 40.08 -31.61 37.92
N SER A 18 40.56 -31.07 39.04
CA SER A 18 41.50 -29.96 39.21
C SER A 18 42.11 -29.30 37.95
N GLY A 19 42.09 -27.96 37.88
CA GLY A 19 43.05 -27.20 37.09
C GLY A 19 42.55 -25.84 36.59
N SER A 20 42.71 -24.80 37.40
CA SER A 20 42.70 -23.42 36.92
C SER A 20 43.98 -23.16 36.11
N SER A 21 43.94 -23.31 34.78
CA SER A 21 44.96 -22.75 33.88
C SER A 21 44.56 -22.89 32.40
N SER A 22 43.86 -21.89 31.85
CA SER A 22 44.02 -21.46 30.45
C SER A 22 43.43 -20.06 30.24
N SER A 23 43.90 -19.11 31.06
CA SER A 23 44.01 -17.73 30.61
C SER A 23 44.98 -17.67 29.43
N THR A 24 44.65 -16.85 28.43
CA THR A 24 45.44 -16.48 27.23
C THR A 24 45.42 -17.48 26.07
N GLY A 25 44.42 -17.33 25.20
CA GLY A 25 44.34 -17.96 23.89
C GLY A 25 42.89 -18.31 23.55
N GLN A 26 42.18 -17.42 22.85
CA GLN A 26 40.85 -17.74 22.32
C GLN A 26 40.94 -19.07 21.57
N SER A 27 40.23 -20.10 22.00
CA SER A 27 40.30 -21.39 21.34
C SER A 27 39.79 -21.25 19.90
N PRO A 28 40.44 -21.87 18.90
CA PRO A 28 40.07 -21.71 17.48
C PRO A 28 38.60 -22.08 17.20
N ALA A 29 38.02 -22.97 18.01
CA ALA A 29 36.60 -23.31 17.97
C ALA A 29 35.68 -22.14 18.36
N LEU A 30 36.08 -21.28 19.32
CA LEU A 30 35.32 -20.09 19.68
C LEU A 30 35.39 -19.04 18.58
N VAL A 31 36.55 -18.89 17.92
CA VAL A 31 36.72 -17.96 16.79
C VAL A 31 35.80 -18.35 15.62
N ALA A 32 35.71 -19.64 15.28
CA ALA A 32 34.78 -20.14 14.28
C ALA A 32 33.31 -19.78 14.61
N ARG A 33 32.88 -20.06 15.86
CA ARG A 33 31.53 -19.72 16.34
C ARG A 33 31.25 -18.22 16.31
N ILE A 34 32.24 -17.39 16.63
CA ILE A 34 32.12 -15.92 16.55
C ILE A 34 31.89 -15.49 15.11
N ASN A 35 32.63 -16.05 14.14
CA ASN A 35 32.46 -15.71 12.73
C ASN A 35 31.09 -16.15 12.20
N GLU A 36 30.64 -17.36 12.54
CA GLU A 36 29.28 -17.82 12.23
C GLU A 36 28.22 -16.87 12.80
N LYS A 37 28.36 -16.47 14.06
CA LYS A 37 27.43 -15.54 14.71
C LYS A 37 27.44 -14.14 14.08
N LYS A 38 28.58 -13.66 13.59
CA LYS A 38 28.65 -12.39 12.87
C LYS A 38 27.85 -12.42 11.57
N ILE A 39 27.95 -13.52 10.81
CA ILE A 39 27.20 -13.71 9.56
C ILE A 39 25.69 -13.80 9.85
N GLU A 40 25.31 -14.56 10.87
CA GLU A 40 23.91 -14.66 11.30
C GLU A 40 23.35 -13.29 11.71
N LEU A 41 24.14 -12.48 12.43
CA LEU A 41 23.75 -11.14 12.83
C LEU A 41 23.54 -10.21 11.62
N GLU A 42 24.42 -10.29 10.62
CA GLU A 42 24.27 -9.53 9.38
C GLU A 42 22.98 -9.89 8.64
N ASN A 43 22.68 -11.18 8.51
CA ASN A 43 21.42 -11.64 7.91
C ASN A 43 20.19 -11.12 8.70
N LEU A 44 20.24 -11.21 10.04
CA LEU A 44 19.15 -10.68 10.89
C LEU A 44 18.95 -9.17 10.73
N LYS A 45 20.03 -8.40 10.54
CA LYS A 45 19.93 -6.96 10.24
C LYS A 45 19.26 -6.72 8.89
N GLN A 46 19.64 -7.45 7.84
CA GLN A 46 19.00 -7.34 6.53
C GLN A 46 17.50 -7.68 6.60
N LEU A 47 17.13 -8.74 7.31
CA LEU A 47 15.73 -9.11 7.52
C LEU A 47 14.97 -8.04 8.29
N ARG A 48 15.57 -7.44 9.32
CA ARG A 48 14.97 -6.31 10.05
C ARG A 48 14.70 -5.13 9.12
N ASP A 49 15.68 -4.76 8.30
CA ASP A 49 15.57 -3.60 7.40
C ASP A 49 14.52 -3.84 6.32
N LEU A 50 14.47 -5.05 5.75
CA LEU A 50 13.43 -5.46 4.81
C LEU A 50 12.03 -5.41 5.47
N SER A 51 11.93 -5.91 6.71
CA SER A 51 10.66 -5.92 7.46
C SER A 51 10.19 -4.51 7.81
N ALA A 52 11.12 -3.59 8.10
CA ALA A 52 10.81 -2.17 8.30
C ALA A 52 10.26 -1.54 7.00
N GLY A 53 10.84 -1.88 5.84
CA GLY A 53 10.32 -1.45 4.54
C GLY A 53 8.92 -1.99 4.26
N LEU A 54 8.66 -3.26 4.54
CA LEU A 54 7.34 -3.88 4.40
C LEU A 54 6.29 -3.21 5.31
N ALA A 55 6.66 -2.89 6.55
CA ALA A 55 5.77 -2.18 7.47
C ALA A 55 5.34 -0.81 6.90
N GLY A 56 6.29 -0.07 6.32
CA GLY A 56 5.98 1.19 5.63
C GLY A 56 5.03 1.00 4.44
N GLN A 57 5.19 -0.07 3.67
CA GLN A 57 4.28 -0.40 2.58
C GLN A 57 2.86 -0.74 3.07
N MET A 58 2.75 -1.43 4.20
CA MET A 58 1.46 -1.73 4.82
C MET A 58 0.76 -0.47 5.34
N GLN A 59 1.49 0.47 5.93
CA GLN A 59 0.93 1.75 6.34
C GLN A 59 0.41 2.55 5.14
N MET A 60 1.19 2.67 4.05
CA MET A 60 0.73 3.35 2.84
C MET A 60 -0.48 2.64 2.21
N LEU A 61 -0.53 1.31 2.29
CA LEU A 61 -1.69 0.55 1.81
C LEU A 61 -2.93 0.85 2.65
N GLU A 62 -2.79 0.90 3.97
CA GLU A 62 -3.86 1.28 4.90
C GLU A 62 -4.39 2.69 4.60
N GLU A 63 -3.51 3.68 4.42
CA GLU A 63 -3.89 5.05 4.03
C GLU A 63 -4.66 5.10 2.71
N LYS A 64 -4.22 4.32 1.71
CA LYS A 64 -4.92 4.21 0.41
C LYS A 64 -6.28 3.54 0.55
N LEU A 65 -6.38 2.49 1.36
CA LEU A 65 -7.65 1.80 1.61
C LEU A 65 -8.62 2.73 2.37
N ALA A 66 -8.13 3.49 3.34
CA ALA A 66 -8.94 4.49 4.05
C ALA A 66 -9.44 5.59 3.10
N THR A 67 -8.60 6.08 2.19
CA THR A 67 -8.99 7.08 1.18
C THR A 67 -10.02 6.52 0.19
N LEU A 68 -9.82 5.28 -0.26
CA LEU A 68 -10.78 4.58 -1.12
C LEU A 68 -12.11 4.37 -0.40
N ALA A 69 -12.08 3.99 0.88
CA ALA A 69 -13.27 3.84 1.72
C ALA A 69 -14.03 5.16 1.87
N ASP A 70 -13.36 6.25 2.24
CA ASP A 70 -13.95 7.59 2.35
C ASP A 70 -14.56 8.07 1.02
N GLY A 71 -13.84 7.86 -0.09
CA GLY A 71 -14.36 8.14 -1.43
C GLY A 71 -15.58 7.30 -1.84
N THR A 72 -15.75 6.10 -1.26
CA THR A 72 -16.95 5.28 -1.45
C THR A 72 -18.09 5.66 -0.52
N GLU A 73 -17.82 6.09 0.71
CA GLU A 73 -18.83 6.57 1.66
C GLU A 73 -19.41 7.92 1.22
N ALA A 74 -18.60 8.85 0.71
CA ALA A 74 -19.06 10.14 0.20
C ALA A 74 -20.02 10.02 -1.01
N LYS A 75 -20.01 8.88 -1.71
CA LYS A 75 -20.89 8.61 -2.87
C LYS A 75 -22.10 7.75 -2.54
N LEU A 76 -22.18 7.16 -1.35
CA LEU A 76 -23.30 6.35 -0.92
C LEU A 76 -24.12 7.16 0.11
N PRO A 77 -25.29 7.70 -0.27
CA PRO A 77 -26.20 8.30 0.71
C PRO A 77 -26.45 7.29 1.82
N LYS A 78 -26.33 7.70 3.09
CA LYS A 78 -26.68 6.85 4.24
C LYS A 78 -28.10 6.30 4.00
N PRO A 79 -28.32 4.98 4.14
CA PRO A 79 -29.67 4.44 4.07
C PRO A 79 -30.49 5.12 5.17
N GLN A 80 -31.49 5.87 4.74
CA GLN A 80 -32.46 6.48 5.61
C GLN A 80 -33.37 5.34 6.09
N ASP A 81 -33.34 5.05 7.38
CA ASP A 81 -34.18 4.02 7.99
C ASP A 81 -35.67 4.39 7.72
N PRO A 82 -36.49 3.45 7.21
CA PRO A 82 -37.85 3.76 6.77
C PRO A 82 -38.88 3.96 7.90
N ASP A 83 -38.46 3.98 9.17
CA ASP A 83 -39.39 3.95 10.33
C ASP A 83 -39.57 5.29 11.07
N ASP A 84 -39.02 6.41 10.57
CA ASP A 84 -39.35 7.76 11.09
C ASP A 84 -40.52 8.39 10.31
N GLU A 85 -41.71 7.80 10.46
CA GLU A 85 -42.96 8.45 10.06
C GLU A 85 -43.41 9.42 11.15
N HIS A 86 -43.12 10.72 11.02
CA HIS A 86 -44.02 11.79 11.42
C HIS A 86 -43.79 13.06 10.56
N GLU A 87 -44.70 13.19 9.59
CA GLU A 87 -45.47 14.38 9.26
C GLU A 87 -44.81 15.68 8.74
N GLU A 88 -45.32 16.02 7.55
CA GLU A 88 -45.76 17.34 7.12
C GLU A 88 -44.81 18.27 6.36
N ALA A 89 -45.28 18.53 5.14
CA ALA A 89 -45.19 19.79 4.41
C ALA A 89 -43.86 20.14 3.72
N LYS A 90 -43.83 19.79 2.42
CA LYS A 90 -43.50 20.71 1.32
C LYS A 90 -42.47 21.80 1.66
N LYS A 91 -41.20 21.46 1.51
CA LYS A 91 -40.23 22.40 0.95
C LYS A 91 -39.40 21.64 -0.08
N GLU A 92 -39.97 21.54 -1.28
CA GLU A 92 -39.16 21.62 -2.49
C GLU A 92 -38.37 22.92 -2.39
N SER A 93 -37.18 22.89 -1.78
CA SER A 93 -36.20 23.92 -2.03
C SER A 93 -35.76 23.71 -3.47
N GLU A 94 -36.48 24.38 -4.35
CA GLU A 94 -36.07 24.79 -5.68
C GLU A 94 -34.59 25.22 -5.60
N VAL A 95 -33.67 24.28 -5.84
CA VAL A 95 -32.30 24.63 -6.17
C VAL A 95 -32.38 24.96 -7.66
N PRO A 96 -32.38 26.24 -8.06
CA PRO A 96 -32.51 26.57 -9.46
C PRO A 96 -31.32 25.95 -10.20
N LEU A 97 -31.63 25.15 -11.22
CA LEU A 97 -30.63 24.63 -12.14
C LEU A 97 -29.77 25.80 -12.63
N PRO A 98 -28.44 25.75 -12.52
CA PRO A 98 -27.61 26.83 -13.02
C PRO A 98 -27.79 26.95 -14.54
N GLN A 99 -28.53 27.98 -14.97
CA GLN A 99 -28.64 28.35 -16.36
C GLN A 99 -27.58 29.39 -16.68
N THR A 100 -26.57 29.01 -17.45
CA THR A 100 -25.97 29.91 -18.46
C THR A 100 -25.42 29.07 -19.60
N LEU A 101 -26.21 28.84 -20.64
CA LEU A 101 -25.71 28.32 -21.91
C LEU A 101 -24.92 29.46 -22.58
N VAL A 102 -23.60 29.48 -22.38
CA VAL A 102 -22.73 30.52 -22.93
C VAL A 102 -22.66 30.33 -24.44
N ARG A 103 -23.25 31.26 -25.21
CA ARG A 103 -23.06 31.31 -26.66
C ARG A 103 -21.63 31.73 -26.94
N ILE A 104 -20.79 30.78 -27.32
CA ILE A 104 -19.51 31.06 -27.96
C ILE A 104 -19.84 31.73 -29.32
N PRO A 105 -19.26 32.90 -29.66
CA PRO A 105 -19.39 33.44 -31.00
C PRO A 105 -18.83 32.42 -31.99
N ALA A 106 -19.69 31.82 -32.81
CA ALA A 106 -19.25 31.09 -33.98
C ALA A 106 -18.54 32.11 -34.88
N GLN A 107 -17.21 32.05 -34.93
CA GLN A 107 -16.45 32.70 -35.99
C GLN A 107 -16.84 31.95 -37.26
N GLN A 108 -17.80 32.52 -37.99
CA GLN A 108 -18.21 32.06 -39.30
C GLN A 108 -16.98 32.10 -40.19
N GLN A 109 -16.38 30.94 -40.45
CA GLN A 109 -15.54 30.81 -41.64
C GLN A 109 -16.44 31.08 -42.84
N PRO A 110 -16.05 31.97 -43.78
CA PRO A 110 -16.80 32.11 -45.01
C PRO A 110 -16.75 30.76 -45.74
N LEU A 111 -17.91 30.10 -45.86
CA LEU A 111 -18.10 29.09 -46.90
C LEU A 111 -17.88 29.82 -48.23
N GLN A 112 -16.78 29.49 -48.89
CA GLN A 112 -16.59 29.88 -50.28
C GLN A 112 -17.79 29.33 -51.06
N PRO A 113 -18.50 30.17 -51.84
CA PRO A 113 -19.47 29.66 -52.79
C PRO A 113 -18.71 28.79 -53.78
N GLN A 114 -18.93 27.48 -53.74
CA GLN A 114 -18.76 26.70 -54.95
C GLN A 114 -20.01 26.97 -55.78
N ASP A 115 -19.83 27.87 -56.76
CA ASP A 115 -20.58 27.84 -58.02
C ASP A 115 -20.87 26.38 -58.34
N GLY A 116 -22.14 25.97 -58.45
CA GLY A 116 -23.02 26.51 -59.46
C GLY A 116 -22.93 25.58 -60.66
N SER A 117 -23.92 24.68 -60.75
CA SER A 117 -24.45 24.05 -61.96
C SER A 117 -23.45 23.42 -62.95
N ASP A 118 -23.62 22.13 -63.25
CA ASP A 118 -24.50 21.81 -64.38
C ASP A 118 -24.84 20.32 -64.43
N ALA A 119 -26.09 20.06 -64.80
CA ALA A 119 -26.60 18.74 -65.11
C ALA A 119 -26.02 18.25 -66.44
N HIS A 120 -25.86 16.94 -66.63
CA HIS A 120 -26.32 16.28 -67.85
C HIS A 120 -26.25 14.75 -67.72
N GLU A 121 -27.42 14.14 -67.89
CA GLU A 121 -27.63 12.79 -68.42
C GLU A 121 -26.83 12.59 -69.72
N GLU A 122 -26.09 11.48 -69.83
CA GLU A 122 -26.32 10.41 -70.82
C GLU A 122 -25.60 9.11 -70.42
#